data_AF-A0A7C1GGT8-F1
#
_entry.id   AF-A0A7C1GGT8-F1
#
_cell.length_a   1.000
_cell.length_b   1.000
_cell.length_c   1.000
_cell.angle_alpha   90.00
_cell.angle_beta   90.00
_cell.angle_gamma   90.00
#
_symmetry.space_group_name_H-M   'P 1'
#
loop_
_entity.id
_entity.type
_entity.pdbx_description
1 polymer ?
#
loop_
_entity_poly.entity_id
_entity_poly.type
_entity_poly.pdbx_seq_one_letter_code
_entity_poly.pdbx_strand_id
1 'polypeptide(L)'
;MKRNPQCAIVGVGYTPQGRVPGRTSLSFHLEVCANAITDAGLTKKDIDGLICYRHFPSASNENDLTPYLVAQHLGIEPAYLSQDAN
;
A
#
# COMPACT_ATOMS: atom_id res chain seq x y z
N MET A 1 32.10 -2.02 15.42
CA MET A 1 30.68 -1.95 15.82
C MET A 1 29.81 -1.85 14.57
N LYS A 2 28.94 -2.83 14.30
CA LYS A 2 27.91 -2.70 13.25
C LYS A 2 26.78 -1.83 13.81
N ARG A 3 26.55 -0.66 13.23
CA ARG A 3 25.41 0.20 13.60
C ARG A 3 24.16 -0.42 12.99
N ASN A 4 23.10 -0.63 13.77
CA ASN A 4 21.82 -1.05 13.20
C ASN A 4 21.36 -0.01 12.17
N PRO A 5 20.72 -0.44 11.06
CA PRO A 5 20.07 0.49 10.15
C PRO A 5 19.06 1.32 10.94
N GLN A 6 19.14 2.64 10.80
CA GLN A 6 18.13 3.55 11.33
C GLN A 6 17.00 3.66 10.30
N CYS A 7 15.77 3.52 10.76
CA CYS A 7 14.58 3.74 9.96
C CYS A 7 13.74 4.88 10.55
N ALA A 8 12.91 5.50 9.71
CA ALA A 8 11.96 6.53 10.11
C ALA A 8 10.68 6.37 9.30
N ILE A 9 9.56 6.81 9.88
CA ILE A 9 8.31 7.00 9.14
C ILE A 9 8.34 8.42 8.62
N VAL A 10 8.31 8.57 7.30
CA VAL A 10 8.45 9.88 6.64
C VAL A 10 7.16 10.34 5.95
N GLY A 11 6.15 9.48 5.83
CA GLY A 11 4.84 9.86 5.32
C GLY A 11 3.75 8.88 5.77
N VAL A 12 2.53 9.39 5.87
CA VAL A 12 1.32 8.62 6.22
C VAL A 12 0.17 8.94 5.28
N GLY A 13 -0.68 7.94 5.03
CA GLY A 13 -1.86 8.08 4.19
C GLY A 13 -3.10 7.68 4.95
N TYR A 14 -4.22 8.34 4.64
CA TYR A 14 -5.53 8.04 5.21
C TYR A 14 -6.59 7.95 4.13
N THR A 15 -7.69 7.27 4.45
CA THR A 15 -8.90 7.17 3.64
C THR A 15 -10.13 7.36 4.54
N PRO A 16 -11.30 7.73 3.99
CA PRO A 16 -12.54 7.78 4.76
C PRO A 16 -12.87 6.44 5.44
N GLN A 17 -13.32 6.51 6.69
CA GLN A 17 -13.61 5.33 7.50
C GLN A 17 -15.12 5.10 7.62
N GLY A 18 -15.54 3.83 7.64
CA GLY A 18 -16.94 3.41 7.79
C GLY A 18 -17.56 2.83 6.52
N ARG A 19 -18.86 3.02 6.33
CA ARG A 19 -19.56 2.60 5.11
C ARG A 19 -19.36 3.64 4.02
N VAL A 20 -18.55 3.33 3.03
CA VAL A 20 -18.24 4.23 1.90
C VAL A 20 -18.74 3.59 0.60
N PRO A 21 -19.97 3.91 0.15
CA PRO A 21 -20.56 3.29 -1.04
C PRO A 21 -19.72 3.54 -2.31
N GLY A 22 -19.68 2.55 -3.20
CA GLY A 22 -18.98 2.65 -4.48
C GLY A 22 -17.46 2.54 -4.41
N ARG A 23 -16.88 2.33 -3.22
CA ARG A 23 -15.46 2.08 -3.03
C ARG A 23 -15.17 0.59 -2.99
N THR A 24 -14.03 0.22 -3.58
CA THR A 24 -13.48 -1.14 -3.52
C THR A 24 -12.27 -1.19 -2.59
N SER A 25 -11.92 -2.39 -2.15
CA SER A 25 -10.70 -2.63 -1.34
C SER A 25 -9.46 -2.12 -2.05
N LEU A 26 -9.36 -2.34 -3.37
CA LEU A 26 -8.30 -1.81 -4.22
C LEU A 26 -8.27 -0.27 -4.20
N SER A 27 -9.43 0.38 -4.36
CA SER A 27 -9.48 1.85 -4.38
C SER A 27 -9.00 2.48 -3.07
N PHE A 28 -9.21 1.83 -1.93
CA PHE A 28 -8.70 2.29 -0.64
C PHE A 28 -7.17 2.15 -0.55
N HIS A 29 -6.63 1.02 -1.00
CA HIS A 29 -5.19 0.79 -1.03
C HIS A 29 -4.47 1.80 -1.94
N LEU A 30 -5.05 2.10 -3.10
CA LEU A 30 -4.45 3.07 -4.02
C LEU A 30 -4.45 4.49 -3.45
N GLU A 31 -5.56 4.92 -2.86
CA GLU A 31 -5.65 6.25 -2.23
C GLU A 31 -4.69 6.38 -1.05
N VAL A 32 -4.66 5.39 -0.15
CA VAL A 32 -3.79 5.45 1.03
C VAL A 32 -2.31 5.47 0.65
N CYS A 33 -1.90 4.63 -0.32
CA CYS A 33 -0.52 4.59 -0.78
C CYS A 33 -0.13 5.88 -1.52
N ALA A 34 -0.99 6.42 -2.38
CA ALA A 34 -0.72 7.67 -3.09
C ALA A 34 -0.59 8.86 -2.11
N ASN A 35 -1.45 8.91 -1.08
CA ASN A 35 -1.40 9.93 -0.04
C ASN A 35 -0.10 9.82 0.78
N ALA A 36 0.28 8.60 1.20
CA ALA A 36 1.51 8.37 1.96
C ALA A 36 2.79 8.74 1.18
N ILE A 37 2.85 8.42 -0.13
CA ILE A 37 3.97 8.81 -1.00
C ILE A 37 4.05 10.34 -1.11
N THR A 38 2.90 11.00 -1.25
CA THR A 38 2.82 12.47 -1.34
C THR A 38 3.25 13.14 -0.05
N ASP A 39 2.77 12.66 1.10
CA ASP A 39 3.14 13.17 2.44
C ASP A 39 4.64 13.03 2.71
N ALA A 40 5.24 11.93 2.23
CA ALA A 40 6.68 11.72 2.29
C ALA A 40 7.51 12.65 1.37
N GLY A 41 6.87 13.38 0.46
CA GLY A 41 7.56 14.16 -0.56
C GLY A 41 8.33 13.30 -1.57
N LEU A 42 7.93 12.04 -1.73
CA LEU A 42 8.58 11.07 -2.62
C LEU A 42 7.82 10.91 -3.93
N THR A 43 8.45 10.23 -4.88
CA THR A 43 7.83 9.80 -6.13
C THR A 43 7.65 8.29 -6.15
N LYS A 44 6.85 7.80 -7.09
CA LYS A 44 6.66 6.36 -7.33
C LYS A 44 7.96 5.60 -7.57
N LYS A 45 8.98 6.28 -8.13
CA LYS A 45 10.29 5.69 -8.45
C LYS A 45 11.16 5.47 -7.21
N ASP A 46 10.83 6.11 -6.09
CA ASP A 46 11.56 5.99 -4.83
C ASP A 46 11.05 4.81 -3.97
N ILE A 47 10.07 4.06 -4.46
CA ILE A 47 9.42 2.96 -3.73
C ILE A 47 9.96 1.62 -4.21
N ASP A 48 10.97 1.12 -3.49
CA ASP A 48 11.62 -0.15 -3.79
C ASP A 48 10.90 -1.37 -3.19
N GLY A 49 9.90 -1.15 -2.33
CA GLY A 49 9.19 -2.21 -1.64
C GLY A 49 7.75 -1.86 -1.31
N LEU A 50 6.85 -2.83 -1.42
CA LEU A 50 5.47 -2.74 -0.94
C LEU A 50 5.12 -3.97 -0.13
N ILE A 51 4.69 -3.72 1.11
CA ILE A 51 4.22 -4.74 2.06
C ILE A 51 2.77 -4.43 2.37
N CYS A 52 1.86 -5.33 2.02
CA CYS A 52 0.46 -5.22 2.42
C CYS A 52 0.22 -6.10 3.65
N TYR A 53 -0.36 -5.52 4.69
CA TYR A 53 -0.75 -6.28 5.87
C TYR A 53 -2.16 -6.82 5.73
N ARG A 54 -2.27 -8.12 5.98
CA ARG A 54 -3.46 -8.95 6.10
C ARG A 54 -4.21 -9.16 4.80
N HIS A 55 -4.38 -10.42 4.41
CA HIS A 55 -5.34 -10.79 3.40
C HIS A 55 -6.73 -10.88 4.01
N PHE A 56 -7.70 -10.26 3.37
CA PHE A 56 -9.10 -10.49 3.66
C PHE A 56 -9.76 -11.11 2.43
N PRO A 57 -10.75 -12.01 2.61
CA PRO A 57 -11.56 -12.48 1.50
C PRO A 57 -12.16 -11.29 0.78
N SER A 58 -12.04 -11.30 -0.55
CA SER A 58 -12.59 -10.25 -1.38
C SER A 58 -14.12 -10.22 -1.29
N ALA A 59 -14.70 -9.03 -1.42
CA ALA A 59 -16.13 -8.89 -1.57
C ALA A 59 -16.60 -9.66 -2.81
N SER A 60 -17.87 -10.08 -2.83
CA SER A 60 -18.42 -10.95 -3.89
C SER A 60 -18.32 -10.36 -5.31
N ASN A 61 -18.10 -9.06 -5.43
CA ASN A 61 -17.96 -8.31 -6.68
C ASN A 61 -16.55 -7.73 -6.89
N GLU A 62 -15.55 -8.19 -6.14
CA GLU A 62 -14.16 -7.71 -6.23
C GLU A 62 -13.20 -8.85 -6.59
N ASN A 63 -12.17 -8.52 -7.37
CA ASN A 63 -11.05 -9.42 -7.58
C ASN A 63 -10.21 -9.56 -6.32
N ASP A 64 -9.47 -10.66 -6.24
CA ASP A 64 -8.56 -10.88 -5.12
C ASP A 64 -7.51 -9.76 -5.00
N LEU A 65 -7.41 -9.19 -3.80
CA LEU A 65 -6.50 -8.08 -3.54
C LEU A 65 -5.13 -8.59 -3.10
N THR A 66 -4.14 -8.39 -3.95
CA THR A 66 -2.74 -8.78 -3.72
C THR A 66 -1.82 -7.55 -3.81
N PRO A 67 -0.64 -7.56 -3.15
CA PRO A 67 0.37 -6.52 -3.32
C PRO A 67 0.75 -6.29 -4.78
N TYR A 68 0.73 -7.33 -5.60
CA TYR A 68 0.98 -7.23 -7.04
C TYR A 68 -0.05 -6.35 -7.73
N LEU A 69 -1.34 -6.60 -7.48
CA LEU A 69 -2.43 -5.82 -8.08
C LEU A 69 -2.38 -4.35 -7.64
N VAL A 70 -2.05 -4.11 -6.35
CA VAL A 70 -1.87 -2.75 -5.82
C VAL A 70 -0.69 -2.06 -6.49
N ALA A 71 0.48 -2.71 -6.55
CA ALA A 71 1.68 -2.15 -7.19
C ALA A 71 1.45 -1.80 -8.66
N GLN A 72 0.80 -2.70 -9.41
CA GLN A 72 0.45 -2.49 -10.82
C GLN A 72 -0.42 -1.24 -11.01
N HIS A 73 -1.49 -1.09 -10.22
CA HIS A 73 -2.40 0.05 -10.35
C HIS A 73 -1.82 1.35 -9.79
N LEU A 74 -0.95 1.27 -8.78
CA LEU A 74 -0.24 2.43 -8.26
C LEU A 74 0.82 2.92 -9.26
N GLY A 75 1.28 2.05 -10.16
CA GLY A 75 2.33 2.33 -11.14
C GLY A 75 3.70 2.42 -10.50
N ILE A 76 3.97 1.54 -9.53
CA ILE A 76 5.28 1.36 -8.90
C ILE A 76 5.89 0.04 -9.37
N GLU A 77 7.22 -0.02 -9.38
CA GLU A 77 7.99 -1.21 -9.77
C GLU A 77 8.90 -1.66 -8.61
N PRO A 78 8.32 -2.10 -7.46
CA PRO A 78 9.10 -2.45 -6.29
C PRO A 78 9.92 -3.73 -6.53
N ALA A 79 11.16 -3.73 -6.06
CA ALA A 79 12.02 -4.92 -6.04
C ALA A 79 11.58 -5.95 -5.00
N TYR A 80 10.78 -5.53 -4.00
CA TYR A 80 10.25 -6.40 -2.97
C TYR A 80 8.73 -6.26 -2.81
N LEU A 81 8.02 -7.37 -2.96
CA LEU A 81 6.58 -7.47 -2.67
C LEU A 81 6.35 -8.54 -1.62
N SER A 82 5.60 -8.21 -0.59
CA SER A 82 5.13 -9.21 0.36
C SER A 82 3.72 -8.91 0.86
N GLN A 83 3.06 -9.98 1.29
CA GLN A 83 1.79 -9.92 1.97
C GLN A 83 1.97 -10.64 3.29
N ASP A 84 1.86 -9.91 4.38
CA ASP A 84 2.03 -10.47 5.71
C ASP A 84 0.66 -10.71 6.34
N ALA A 85 0.46 -11.88 6.91
CA ALA A 85 -0.72 -12.22 7.69
C ALA A 85 -0.22 -13.12 8.81
N ASN A 86 -0.36 -12.67 10.07
CA ASN A 86 0.07 -13.37 11.27
C ASN A 86 -0.09 -14.90 11.20
#